data_AF-D6PAZ7-F1
#
_entry.id   AF-D6PAZ7-F1
#
_cell.length_a   1.000
_cell.length_b   1.000
_cell.length_c   1.000
_cell.angle_alpha   90.00
_cell.angle_beta   90.00
_cell.angle_gamma   90.00
#
_symmetry.space_group_name_H-M   'P 1'
#
loop_
_entity.id
_entity.type
_entity.pdbx_description
1 polymer ?
#
loop_
_entity_poly.entity_id
_entity_poly.type
_entity_poly.pdbx_seq_one_letter_code
_entity_poly.pdbx_strand_id
1 'polypeptide(L)'
;MMALKAAWNSLRLEEHEAALVVSSELASRLLKKQRYEAATKSTFAEKSVDFNTEFLRWMLSDGAGALLLQNKPAPKGLSLRIDWVRGFSHAHAFPTCMSVGSSGRVEDERTWQDYDTYADAEMAGALLLRQDVRLLDNILRMGVDGYLRLAQEGVSKPAEVDHFLCHYSSHHFRNKILDMLDAAGVGIPEERWWTNLYTRGNTGAASLFIMIDEFLRTDEVEISEGQTILCFVPESGRFNTTYMQLTVVKQ
;
A
#
# COMPACT_ATOMS: atom_id res chain seq x y z
N MET A 1 -3.50 -5.12 -3.74
CA MET A 1 -2.64 -5.89 -4.66
C MET A 1 -2.99 -7.37 -4.80
N MET A 2 -3.20 -8.13 -3.72
CA MET A 2 -3.47 -9.58 -3.85
C MET A 2 -4.76 -9.89 -4.63
N ALA A 3 -5.82 -9.10 -4.46
CA ALA A 3 -7.04 -9.19 -5.27
C ALA A 3 -6.76 -9.00 -6.77
N LEU A 4 -5.91 -8.03 -7.13
CA LEU A 4 -5.47 -7.81 -8.52
C LEU A 4 -4.70 -9.01 -9.06
N LYS A 5 -3.75 -9.55 -8.28
CA LYS A 5 -2.98 -10.73 -8.68
C LYS A 5 -3.88 -11.95 -8.89
N ALA A 6 -4.88 -12.16 -8.04
CA ALA A 6 -5.84 -13.26 -8.18
C ALA A 6 -6.65 -13.13 -9.47
N ALA A 7 -7.20 -11.94 -9.75
CA ALA A 7 -7.92 -11.67 -10.99
C ALA A 7 -7.02 -11.84 -12.24
N TRP A 8 -5.81 -11.29 -12.20
CA TRP A 8 -4.84 -11.44 -13.29
C TRP A 8 -4.45 -12.90 -13.55
N ASN A 9 -4.27 -13.69 -12.48
CA ASN A 9 -4.01 -15.13 -12.61
C ASN A 9 -5.19 -15.86 -13.25
N SER A 10 -6.42 -15.52 -12.88
CA SER A 10 -7.63 -16.14 -13.45
C SER A 10 -7.75 -15.89 -14.96
N LEU A 11 -7.43 -14.68 -15.43
CA LEU A 11 -7.33 -14.36 -16.87
C LEU A 11 -6.19 -15.13 -17.56
N ARG A 12 -5.01 -15.20 -16.93
CA ARG A 12 -3.85 -15.93 -17.48
C ARG A 12 -4.03 -17.44 -17.53
N LEU A 13 -4.90 -17.98 -16.70
CA LEU A 13 -5.32 -19.38 -16.70
C LEU A 13 -6.52 -19.64 -17.62
N GLU A 14 -7.00 -18.60 -18.31
CA GLU A 14 -8.13 -18.67 -19.25
C GLU A 14 -9.46 -19.09 -18.58
N GLU A 15 -9.58 -18.94 -17.26
CA GLU A 15 -10.82 -19.23 -16.52
C GLU A 15 -11.89 -18.15 -16.77
N HIS A 16 -11.45 -16.92 -17.01
CA HIS A 16 -12.31 -15.76 -17.24
C HIS A 16 -11.71 -14.85 -18.31
N GLU A 17 -12.53 -14.23 -19.15
CA GLU A 17 -12.07 -13.28 -20.18
C GLU A 17 -11.87 -11.85 -19.66
N ALA A 18 -12.54 -11.52 -18.54
CA ALA A 18 -12.48 -10.23 -17.89
C ALA A 18 -12.72 -10.34 -16.39
N ALA A 19 -12.18 -9.40 -15.63
CA ALA A 19 -12.38 -9.30 -14.19
C ALA A 19 -12.40 -7.83 -13.74
N LEU A 20 -13.30 -7.50 -12.80
CA LEU A 20 -13.32 -6.21 -12.13
C LEU A 20 -12.67 -6.34 -10.75
N VAL A 21 -11.61 -5.57 -10.52
CA VAL A 21 -10.91 -5.53 -9.22
C VAL A 21 -11.21 -4.21 -8.57
N VAL A 22 -11.72 -4.23 -7.34
CA VAL A 22 -12.05 -3.02 -6.56
C VAL A 22 -11.24 -3.03 -5.28
N SER A 23 -10.71 -1.86 -4.91
CA SER A 23 -10.08 -1.61 -3.61
C SER A 23 -10.70 -0.37 -2.99
N SER A 24 -11.06 -0.44 -1.71
CA SER A 24 -11.62 0.68 -0.97
C SER A 24 -11.06 0.74 0.44
N GLU A 25 -10.81 1.96 0.89
CA GLU A 25 -10.34 2.29 2.23
C GLU A 25 -11.27 3.35 2.82
N LEU A 26 -11.75 3.07 4.03
CA LEU A 26 -12.63 3.96 4.81
C LEU A 26 -12.03 4.16 6.20
N ALA A 27 -10.73 4.46 6.25
CA ALA A 27 -9.95 4.64 7.46
C ALA A 27 -10.60 5.67 8.41
N SER A 28 -11.28 6.67 7.89
CA SER A 28 -12.02 7.68 8.66
C SER A 28 -12.98 7.06 9.68
N ARG A 29 -13.55 5.87 9.42
CA ARG A 29 -14.46 5.18 10.33
C ARG A 29 -13.76 4.71 11.61
N LEU A 30 -12.48 4.32 11.51
CA LEU A 30 -11.65 3.93 12.66
C LEU A 30 -10.98 5.15 13.32
N LEU A 31 -10.79 6.24 12.57
CA LEU A 31 -10.05 7.43 13.03
C LEU A 31 -10.94 8.51 13.68
N LYS A 32 -12.25 8.25 13.84
CA LYS A 32 -13.18 9.18 14.48
C LYS A 32 -12.79 9.46 15.93
N LYS A 33 -12.91 10.72 16.36
CA LYS A 33 -12.58 11.16 17.73
C LYS A 33 -13.27 10.33 18.83
N GLN A 34 -14.50 9.86 18.58
CA GLN A 34 -15.28 9.08 19.55
C GLN A 34 -14.56 7.80 19.99
N ARG A 35 -13.82 7.16 19.08
CA ARG A 35 -13.03 5.95 19.37
C ARG A 35 -11.93 6.23 20.39
N TYR A 36 -11.29 7.39 20.26
CA TYR A 36 -10.24 7.85 21.16
C TYR A 36 -10.82 8.30 22.50
N GLU A 37 -11.91 9.09 22.48
CA GLU A 37 -12.62 9.51 23.69
C GLU A 37 -13.15 8.31 24.50
N ALA A 38 -13.61 7.24 23.84
CA ALA A 38 -14.06 6.03 24.51
C ALA A 38 -12.90 5.28 25.20
N ALA A 39 -11.73 5.21 24.56
CA ALA A 39 -10.55 4.55 25.10
C ALA A 39 -9.87 5.34 26.24
N THR A 40 -10.05 6.66 26.29
CA THR A 40 -9.43 7.53 27.30
C THR A 40 -10.31 7.81 28.53
N LYS A 41 -11.63 7.67 28.41
CA LYS A 41 -12.55 7.82 29.55
C LYS A 41 -12.26 6.78 30.62
N SER A 42 -11.84 7.25 31.80
CA SER A 42 -11.71 6.42 32.99
C SER A 42 -12.35 7.14 34.18
N THR A 43 -13.00 6.37 35.05
CA THR A 43 -13.69 6.84 36.25
C THR A 43 -12.75 7.29 37.37
N PHE A 44 -11.43 7.02 37.25
CA PHE A 44 -10.47 7.20 38.35
C PHE A 44 -9.12 7.86 37.97
N ALA A 45 -8.85 8.11 36.68
CA ALA A 45 -7.65 8.81 36.17
C ALA A 45 -7.74 9.11 34.66
N GLU A 46 -7.05 10.13 34.14
CA GLU A 46 -6.87 10.32 32.69
C GLU A 46 -6.01 9.20 32.10
N LYS A 47 -6.54 8.45 31.15
CA LYS A 47 -5.72 7.62 30.25
C LYS A 47 -5.28 8.49 29.08
N SER A 48 -3.97 8.65 28.88
CA SER A 48 -3.44 9.27 27.67
C SER A 48 -3.48 8.28 26.49
N VAL A 49 -3.77 8.80 25.30
CA VAL A 49 -3.65 8.05 24.04
C VAL A 49 -2.16 7.87 23.72
N ASP A 50 -1.74 6.64 23.39
CA ASP A 50 -0.36 6.39 22.96
C ASP A 50 -0.12 6.97 21.55
N PHE A 51 1.08 7.48 21.28
CA PHE A 51 1.44 8.06 19.99
C PHE A 51 1.23 7.06 18.83
N ASN A 52 1.47 5.77 19.06
CA ASN A 52 1.24 4.73 18.05
C ASN A 52 -0.23 4.64 17.61
N THR A 53 -1.18 5.06 18.44
CA THR A 53 -2.61 5.15 18.08
C THR A 53 -3.00 6.50 17.46
N GLU A 54 -2.28 7.59 17.74
CA GLU A 54 -2.60 8.89 17.16
C GLU A 54 -1.98 9.12 15.79
N PHE A 55 -0.80 8.56 15.55
CA PHE A 55 0.01 8.81 14.35
C PHE A 55 -0.81 8.67 13.06
N LEU A 56 -1.54 7.55 12.90
CA LEU A 56 -2.27 7.26 11.67
C LEU A 56 -3.47 8.17 11.40
N ARG A 57 -3.95 8.93 12.39
CA ARG A 57 -5.03 9.92 12.22
C ARG A 57 -4.65 11.04 11.25
N TRP A 58 -3.36 11.32 11.13
CA TRP A 58 -2.81 12.36 10.29
C TRP A 58 -2.22 11.81 8.99
N MET A 59 -2.21 10.49 8.85
CA MET A 59 -1.58 9.81 7.72
C MET A 59 -2.63 9.26 6.77
N LEU A 60 -3.61 8.50 7.26
CA LEU A 60 -4.57 7.78 6.41
C LEU A 60 -5.78 8.63 6.05
N SER A 61 -6.26 8.44 4.83
CA SER A 61 -7.49 9.04 4.30
C SER A 61 -8.36 8.00 3.60
N ASP A 62 -9.57 8.39 3.25
CA ASP A 62 -10.52 7.53 2.54
C ASP A 62 -10.29 7.58 1.03
N GLY A 63 -10.53 6.47 0.34
CA GLY A 63 -10.44 6.41 -1.12
C GLY A 63 -10.87 5.05 -1.66
N ALA A 64 -11.24 5.00 -2.92
CA ALA A 64 -11.52 3.77 -3.62
C ALA A 64 -11.09 3.86 -5.08
N GLY A 65 -10.79 2.72 -5.68
CA GLY A 65 -10.46 2.62 -7.10
C GLY A 65 -10.82 1.24 -7.64
N ALA A 66 -11.00 1.18 -8.95
CA ALA A 66 -11.32 -0.06 -9.64
C ALA A 66 -10.51 -0.18 -10.94
N LEU A 67 -10.15 -1.41 -11.29
CA LEU A 67 -9.49 -1.74 -12.55
C LEU A 67 -10.28 -2.84 -13.24
N LEU A 68 -10.58 -2.63 -14.53
CA LEU A 68 -11.08 -3.66 -15.42
C LEU A 68 -9.89 -4.35 -16.08
N LEU A 69 -9.75 -5.65 -15.86
CA LEU A 69 -8.75 -6.49 -16.50
C LEU A 69 -9.45 -7.26 -17.63
N GLN A 70 -8.80 -7.34 -18.79
CA GLN A 70 -9.29 -8.07 -19.96
C GLN A 70 -8.12 -8.80 -20.63
N ASN A 71 -8.41 -9.89 -21.35
CA ASN A 71 -7.42 -10.63 -22.13
C ASN A 71 -7.01 -9.96 -23.45
N LYS A 72 -7.59 -8.78 -23.76
CA LYS A 72 -7.29 -7.98 -24.95
C LYS A 72 -7.19 -6.50 -24.58
N PRO A 73 -6.34 -5.70 -25.25
CA PRO A 73 -6.34 -4.25 -25.12
C PRO A 73 -7.71 -3.63 -25.45
N ALA A 74 -7.98 -2.47 -24.85
CA ALA A 74 -9.15 -1.69 -25.18
C ALA A 74 -9.11 -1.24 -26.65
N PRO A 75 -10.26 -1.18 -27.34
CA PRO A 75 -10.31 -0.81 -28.76
C PRO A 75 -10.01 0.67 -29.03
N LYS A 76 -9.98 1.49 -27.98
CA LYS A 76 -9.64 2.92 -28.04
C LYS A 76 -8.82 3.28 -26.81
N GLY A 77 -7.83 4.14 -27.01
CA GLY A 77 -6.95 4.61 -25.94
C GLY A 77 -5.83 3.64 -25.60
N LEU A 78 -5.13 3.93 -24.50
CA LEU A 78 -4.05 3.09 -23.99
C LEU A 78 -4.62 1.94 -23.15
N SER A 79 -3.90 0.83 -23.12
CA SER A 79 -4.08 -0.25 -22.16
C SER A 79 -2.75 -0.55 -21.47
N LEU A 80 -2.83 -1.09 -20.26
CA LEU A 80 -1.67 -1.48 -19.47
C LEU A 80 -1.62 -3.01 -19.39
N ARG A 81 -0.71 -3.63 -20.15
CA ARG A 81 -0.48 -5.06 -20.07
C ARG A 81 0.26 -5.36 -18.77
N ILE A 82 -0.27 -6.24 -17.94
CA ILE A 82 0.44 -6.72 -16.75
C ILE A 82 1.48 -7.77 -17.19
N ASP A 83 2.76 -7.43 -17.07
CA ASP A 83 3.86 -8.35 -17.40
C ASP A 83 4.11 -9.33 -16.25
N TRP A 84 4.17 -8.81 -15.03
CA TRP A 84 4.29 -9.62 -13.83
C TRP A 84 3.82 -8.91 -12.56
N VAL A 85 3.47 -9.73 -11.54
CA VAL A 85 3.24 -9.29 -10.16
C VAL A 85 4.06 -10.19 -9.22
N ARG A 86 4.87 -9.59 -8.35
CA ARG A 86 5.72 -10.28 -7.36
C ARG A 86 5.54 -9.66 -5.99
N GLY A 87 5.50 -10.48 -4.95
CA GLY A 87 5.35 -10.01 -3.58
C GLY A 87 6.24 -10.80 -2.64
N PHE A 88 6.76 -10.13 -1.62
CA PHE A 88 7.64 -10.72 -0.61
C PHE A 88 7.10 -10.38 0.78
N SER A 89 6.81 -11.42 1.56
CA SER A 89 6.38 -11.27 2.95
C SER A 89 7.54 -11.55 3.89
N HIS A 90 7.71 -10.67 4.87
CA HIS A 90 8.72 -10.76 5.91
C HIS A 90 8.09 -11.03 7.29
N ALA A 91 6.84 -11.49 7.33
CA ALA A 91 6.12 -11.81 8.57
C ALA A 91 6.77 -12.93 9.40
N HIS A 92 7.62 -13.75 8.78
CA HIS A 92 8.41 -14.77 9.45
C HIS A 92 9.56 -14.19 10.30
N ALA A 93 10.02 -12.97 9.96
CA ALA A 93 11.19 -12.34 10.58
C ALA A 93 10.82 -11.09 11.42
N PHE A 94 9.66 -10.47 11.18
CA PHE A 94 9.26 -9.24 11.84
C PHE A 94 7.91 -9.38 12.58
N PRO A 95 7.76 -8.68 13.73
CA PRO A 95 6.49 -8.61 14.44
C PRO A 95 5.46 -7.78 13.64
N THR A 96 4.20 -7.87 14.06
CA THR A 96 3.13 -6.99 13.56
C THR A 96 3.50 -5.53 13.83
N CYS A 97 3.30 -4.67 12.83
CA CYS A 97 3.74 -3.27 12.87
C CYS A 97 2.54 -2.31 12.77
N MET A 98 1.60 -2.54 11.85
CA MET A 98 0.31 -1.86 11.83
C MET A 98 -0.81 -2.84 12.18
N SER A 99 -1.71 -2.47 13.09
CA SER A 99 -2.80 -3.36 13.53
C SER A 99 -4.02 -2.64 14.09
N VAL A 100 -5.15 -3.33 14.06
CA VAL A 100 -6.35 -3.02 14.83
C VAL A 100 -6.84 -4.33 15.44
N GLY A 101 -7.51 -4.25 16.58
CA GLY A 101 -8.14 -5.41 17.20
C GLY A 101 -7.50 -5.87 18.50
N SER A 102 -6.48 -5.20 19.04
CA SER A 102 -5.91 -5.48 20.37
C SER A 102 -5.80 -4.20 21.19
N SER A 103 -5.83 -4.29 22.52
CA SER A 103 -5.69 -3.10 23.39
C SER A 103 -4.28 -2.50 23.36
N GLY A 104 -3.31 -3.18 22.73
CA GLY A 104 -1.90 -2.79 22.66
C GLY A 104 -1.13 -3.01 23.96
N ARG A 105 -1.77 -3.59 24.98
CA ARG A 105 -1.13 -3.95 26.25
C ARG A 105 -0.50 -5.32 26.11
N VAL A 106 0.78 -5.45 26.46
CA VAL A 106 1.56 -6.70 26.28
C VAL A 106 0.96 -7.88 27.05
N GLU A 107 0.37 -7.62 28.22
CA GLU A 107 -0.24 -8.66 29.07
C GLU A 107 -1.68 -9.01 28.67
N ASP A 108 -2.26 -8.28 27.72
CA ASP A 108 -3.65 -8.47 27.29
C ASP A 108 -3.67 -9.11 25.91
N GLU A 109 -3.76 -10.44 25.89
CA GLU A 109 -3.81 -11.23 24.65
C GLU A 109 -5.19 -11.20 23.97
N ARG A 110 -6.20 -10.57 24.59
CA ARG A 110 -7.54 -10.47 24.03
C ARG A 110 -7.53 -9.66 22.73
N THR A 111 -8.23 -10.19 21.75
CA THR A 111 -8.67 -9.47 20.57
C THR A 111 -10.01 -8.78 20.82
N TRP A 112 -10.39 -7.86 19.94
CA TRP A 112 -11.67 -7.13 19.99
C TRP A 112 -12.92 -8.01 20.02
N GLN A 113 -12.80 -9.28 19.64
CA GLN A 113 -13.90 -10.27 19.67
C GLN A 113 -14.00 -11.02 21.01
N ASP A 114 -12.98 -10.94 21.87
CA ASP A 114 -12.95 -11.62 23.16
C ASP A 114 -13.61 -10.80 24.29
N TYR A 115 -14.09 -9.59 23.98
CA TYR A 115 -14.84 -8.75 24.91
C TYR A 115 -16.33 -9.10 24.85
N ASP A 116 -17.02 -9.01 25.99
CA ASP A 116 -18.47 -9.29 26.08
C ASP A 116 -19.29 -8.42 25.11
N THR A 117 -18.86 -7.18 24.90
CA THR A 117 -19.46 -6.28 23.91
C THR A 117 -18.40 -5.51 23.12
N TYR A 118 -18.75 -5.06 21.91
CA TYR A 118 -17.90 -4.16 21.14
C TYR A 118 -17.71 -2.79 21.81
N ALA A 119 -18.63 -2.37 22.68
CA ALA A 119 -18.45 -1.16 23.49
C ALA A 119 -17.31 -1.36 24.51
N ASP A 120 -17.20 -2.54 25.12
CA ASP A 120 -16.10 -2.87 26.02
C ASP A 120 -14.77 -2.95 25.28
N ALA A 121 -14.75 -3.55 24.08
CA ALA A 121 -13.58 -3.54 23.20
C ALA A 121 -13.15 -2.11 22.83
N GLU A 122 -14.12 -1.22 22.54
CA GLU A 122 -13.86 0.20 22.24
C GLU A 122 -13.27 0.93 23.45
N MET A 123 -13.86 0.75 24.65
CA MET A 123 -13.36 1.34 25.91
C MET A 123 -11.98 0.81 26.30
N ALA A 124 -11.67 -0.43 25.96
CA ALA A 124 -10.34 -1.01 26.13
C ALA A 124 -9.32 -0.52 25.08
N GLY A 125 -9.79 0.22 24.06
CA GLY A 125 -9.00 0.72 22.95
C GLY A 125 -8.67 -0.35 21.90
N ALA A 126 -9.29 -1.53 21.94
CA ALA A 126 -9.01 -2.61 20.99
C ALA A 126 -9.35 -2.23 19.54
N LEU A 127 -10.27 -1.27 19.34
CA LEU A 127 -10.68 -0.78 18.03
C LEU A 127 -9.82 0.40 17.50
N LEU A 128 -8.81 0.85 18.24
CA LEU A 128 -7.88 1.88 17.77
C LEU A 128 -6.89 1.27 16.76
N LEU A 129 -6.71 1.95 15.62
CA LEU A 129 -5.68 1.59 14.66
C LEU A 129 -4.31 2.03 15.22
N ARG A 130 -3.34 1.11 15.18
CA ARG A 130 -2.01 1.27 15.77
C ARG A 130 -0.94 1.12 14.72
N GLN A 131 0.13 1.89 14.86
CA GLN A 131 1.36 1.79 14.09
C GLN A 131 2.55 1.87 15.02
N ASP A 132 3.34 0.80 15.13
CA ASP A 132 4.65 0.89 15.79
C ASP A 132 5.63 1.64 14.86
N VAL A 133 5.76 2.93 15.10
CA VAL A 133 6.56 3.83 14.24
C VAL A 133 8.05 3.47 14.23
N ARG A 134 8.54 2.80 15.28
CA ARG A 134 9.95 2.37 15.38
C ARG A 134 10.30 1.29 14.37
N LEU A 135 9.29 0.54 13.92
CA LEU A 135 9.48 -0.53 12.96
C LEU A 135 9.33 -0.06 11.51
N LEU A 136 8.89 1.18 11.26
CA LEU A 136 8.59 1.68 9.91
C LEU A 136 9.83 1.72 9.01
N ASP A 137 11.02 2.07 9.52
CA ASP A 137 12.23 2.09 8.68
C ASP A 137 12.56 0.71 8.08
N ASN A 138 12.08 -0.40 8.67
CA ASN A 138 12.26 -1.74 8.10
C ASN A 138 11.48 -1.91 6.78
N ILE A 139 10.33 -1.26 6.59
CA ILE A 139 9.56 -1.43 5.34
C ILE A 139 10.32 -0.88 4.13
N LEU A 140 11.13 0.16 4.33
CA LEU A 140 11.95 0.76 3.28
C LEU A 140 13.07 -0.20 2.88
N ARG A 141 13.76 -0.78 3.88
CA ARG A 141 14.81 -1.79 3.66
C ARG A 141 14.25 -2.99 2.90
N MET A 142 13.13 -3.54 3.35
CA MET A 142 12.51 -4.68 2.67
C MET A 142 12.03 -4.31 1.26
N GLY A 143 11.58 -3.07 1.05
CA GLY A 143 11.21 -2.53 -0.26
C GLY A 143 12.40 -2.38 -1.22
N VAL A 144 13.58 -2.08 -0.72
CA VAL A 144 14.80 -2.00 -1.54
C VAL A 144 15.35 -3.40 -1.79
N ASP A 145 15.41 -4.25 -0.77
CA ASP A 145 15.87 -5.64 -0.88
C ASP A 145 15.01 -6.46 -1.85
N GLY A 146 13.68 -6.28 -1.78
CA GLY A 146 12.74 -6.92 -2.69
C GLY A 146 12.94 -6.52 -4.15
N TYR A 147 13.23 -5.24 -4.41
CA TYR A 147 13.48 -4.78 -5.78
C TYR A 147 14.86 -5.19 -6.29
N LEU A 148 15.90 -5.09 -5.45
CA LEU A 148 17.24 -5.58 -5.75
C LEU A 148 17.20 -7.06 -6.14
N ARG A 149 16.44 -7.87 -5.41
CA ARG A 149 16.23 -9.28 -5.75
C ARG A 149 15.61 -9.46 -7.13
N LEU A 150 14.57 -8.70 -7.47
CA LEU A 150 13.93 -8.76 -8.80
C LEU A 150 14.91 -8.36 -9.92
N ALA A 151 15.78 -7.38 -9.66
CA ALA A 151 16.82 -6.97 -10.59
C ALA A 151 17.90 -8.05 -10.78
N GLN A 152 18.38 -8.66 -9.69
CA GLN A 152 19.37 -9.75 -9.72
C GLN A 152 18.83 -11.02 -10.39
N GLU A 153 17.54 -11.33 -10.20
CA GLU A 153 16.85 -12.45 -10.87
C GLU A 153 16.57 -12.16 -12.36
N GLY A 154 16.84 -10.94 -12.85
CA GLY A 154 16.54 -10.51 -14.22
C GLY A 154 15.05 -10.35 -14.52
N VAL A 155 14.19 -10.38 -13.49
CA VAL A 155 12.74 -10.19 -13.60
C VAL A 155 12.39 -8.74 -13.92
N SER A 156 13.12 -7.80 -13.31
CA SER A 156 13.03 -6.37 -13.61
C SER A 156 14.38 -5.83 -14.04
N LYS A 157 14.39 -4.81 -14.87
CA LYS A 157 15.60 -4.14 -15.33
C LYS A 157 15.45 -2.64 -15.07
N PRO A 158 16.10 -2.10 -14.02
CA PRO A 158 15.90 -0.71 -13.61
C PRO A 158 16.08 0.32 -14.73
N ALA A 159 17.06 0.10 -15.62
CA ALA A 159 17.31 0.99 -16.75
C ALA A 159 16.17 1.05 -17.78
N GLU A 160 15.35 0.00 -17.89
CA GLU A 160 14.22 -0.10 -18.83
C GLU A 160 12.92 0.46 -18.23
N VAL A 161 12.90 0.91 -16.97
CA VAL A 161 11.70 1.49 -16.34
C VAL A 161 11.54 2.94 -16.76
N ASP A 162 10.51 3.25 -17.55
CA ASP A 162 10.19 4.62 -17.99
C ASP A 162 9.44 5.42 -16.92
N HIS A 163 8.56 4.75 -16.16
CA HIS A 163 7.75 5.37 -15.12
C HIS A 163 7.72 4.51 -13.85
N PHE A 164 7.79 5.14 -12.68
CA PHE A 164 7.73 4.48 -11.39
C PHE A 164 6.60 5.03 -10.51
N LEU A 165 5.53 4.24 -10.39
CA LEU A 165 4.38 4.51 -9.54
C LEU A 165 4.64 3.93 -8.15
N CYS A 166 5.17 4.77 -7.27
CA CYS A 166 5.59 4.37 -5.93
C CYS A 166 4.59 4.82 -4.85
N HIS A 167 3.91 3.87 -4.20
CA HIS A 167 3.12 4.16 -3.01
C HIS A 167 4.02 4.22 -1.78
N TYR A 168 4.63 5.38 -1.51
CA TYR A 168 5.53 5.54 -0.35
C TYR A 168 4.86 6.13 0.90
N SER A 169 3.53 6.31 0.88
CA SER A 169 2.66 6.69 2.01
C SER A 169 2.93 8.05 2.71
N SER A 170 4.14 8.58 2.69
CA SER A 170 4.56 9.84 3.29
C SER A 170 5.78 10.41 2.59
N HIS A 171 5.80 11.72 2.36
CA HIS A 171 6.98 12.43 1.86
C HIS A 171 8.26 12.14 2.67
N HIS A 172 8.12 11.89 3.98
CA HIS A 172 9.24 11.56 4.87
C HIS A 172 10.10 10.39 4.35
N PHE A 173 9.49 9.43 3.63
CA PHE A 173 10.19 8.25 3.13
C PHE A 173 10.82 8.44 1.75
N ARG A 174 10.44 9.48 1.00
CA ARG A 174 10.79 9.62 -0.42
C ARG A 174 12.30 9.62 -0.66
N ASN A 175 13.02 10.54 -0.04
CA ASN A 175 14.47 10.68 -0.25
C ASN A 175 15.25 9.48 0.29
N LYS A 176 14.80 8.89 1.41
CA LYS A 176 15.39 7.67 1.95
C LYS A 176 15.31 6.51 0.94
N ILE A 177 14.18 6.35 0.24
CA ILE A 177 14.03 5.28 -0.76
C ILE A 177 14.96 5.53 -1.95
N LEU A 178 15.02 6.78 -2.46
CA LEU A 178 15.93 7.16 -3.55
C LEU A 178 17.38 6.81 -3.20
N ASP A 179 17.88 7.31 -2.07
CA ASP A 179 19.26 7.08 -1.62
C ASP A 179 19.59 5.58 -1.51
N MET A 180 18.64 4.78 -1.01
CA MET A 180 18.84 3.34 -0.83
C MET A 180 18.80 2.56 -2.15
N LEU A 181 17.94 2.94 -3.09
CA LEU A 181 17.90 2.32 -4.42
C LEU A 181 19.19 2.63 -5.20
N ASP A 182 19.67 3.86 -5.14
CA ASP A 182 20.92 4.28 -5.76
C ASP A 182 22.12 3.55 -5.16
N ALA A 183 22.20 3.48 -3.83
CA ALA A 183 23.24 2.73 -3.13
C ALA A 183 23.23 1.23 -3.48
N ALA A 184 22.06 0.66 -3.77
CA ALA A 184 21.90 -0.73 -4.20
C ALA A 184 22.19 -0.95 -5.70
N GLY A 185 22.47 0.11 -6.47
CA GLY A 185 22.71 0.03 -7.91
C GLY A 185 21.47 -0.28 -8.74
N VAL A 186 20.28 -0.10 -8.16
CA VAL A 186 18.98 -0.32 -8.81
C VAL A 186 18.13 0.96 -8.81
N GLY A 187 18.80 2.12 -8.74
CA GLY A 187 18.20 3.44 -8.81
C GLY A 187 17.27 3.61 -10.00
N ILE A 188 16.14 4.28 -9.77
CA ILE A 188 15.26 4.78 -10.84
C ILE A 188 15.30 6.31 -10.72
N PRO A 189 15.69 7.03 -11.80
CA PRO A 189 15.81 8.48 -11.77
C PRO A 189 14.54 9.18 -11.26
N GLU A 190 14.71 10.20 -10.43
CA GLU A 190 13.61 10.87 -9.72
C GLU A 190 12.55 11.44 -10.67
N GLU A 191 12.96 11.91 -11.85
CA GLU A 191 12.07 12.43 -12.89
C GLU A 191 11.11 11.38 -13.48
N ARG A 192 11.40 10.08 -13.28
CA ARG A 192 10.52 8.97 -13.68
C ARG A 192 9.52 8.60 -12.59
N TRP A 193 9.64 9.16 -11.39
CA TRP A 193 8.72 8.88 -10.31
C TRP A 193 7.44 9.68 -10.48
N TRP A 194 6.30 9.00 -10.40
CA TRP A 194 5.01 9.65 -10.45
C TRP A 194 4.16 9.28 -9.24
N THR A 195 3.48 10.28 -8.66
CA THR A 195 2.64 10.13 -7.48
C THR A 195 1.64 11.27 -7.34
N ASN A 196 0.44 10.95 -6.88
CA ASN A 196 -0.60 11.91 -6.52
C ASN A 196 -0.84 11.98 -5.00
N LEU A 197 0.09 11.45 -4.19
CA LEU A 197 -0.02 11.43 -2.72
C LEU A 197 -0.35 12.81 -2.13
N TYR A 198 0.26 13.88 -2.67
CA TYR A 198 0.10 15.24 -2.14
C TYR A 198 -1.30 15.84 -2.35
N THR A 199 -2.05 15.33 -3.33
CA THR A 199 -3.37 15.84 -3.71
C THR A 199 -4.50 14.84 -3.45
N ARG A 200 -4.17 13.56 -3.19
CA ARG A 200 -5.14 12.48 -2.90
C ARG A 200 -5.00 11.89 -1.50
N GLY A 201 -3.91 12.18 -0.79
CA GLY A 201 -3.62 11.59 0.52
C GLY A 201 -3.23 10.12 0.44
N ASN A 202 -2.94 9.54 1.59
CA ASN A 202 -2.61 8.11 1.68
C ASN A 202 -3.91 7.30 1.88
N THR A 203 -4.39 6.76 0.77
CA THR A 203 -5.62 5.95 0.68
C THR A 203 -5.33 4.45 0.77
N GLY A 204 -4.24 4.06 1.43
CA GLY A 204 -3.88 2.67 1.70
C GLY A 204 -3.93 1.77 0.47
N ALA A 205 -4.69 0.68 0.54
CA ALA A 205 -4.78 -0.28 -0.55
C ALA A 205 -5.36 0.30 -1.86
N ALA A 206 -6.15 1.39 -1.79
CA ALA A 206 -6.71 2.06 -2.95
C ALA A 206 -5.71 2.98 -3.67
N SER A 207 -4.57 3.33 -3.04
CA SER A 207 -3.63 4.32 -3.59
C SER A 207 -3.12 3.95 -4.98
N LEU A 208 -2.71 2.71 -5.23
CA LEU A 208 -2.23 2.34 -6.56
C LEU A 208 -3.33 2.44 -7.63
N PHE A 209 -4.58 2.12 -7.29
CA PHE A 209 -5.69 2.18 -8.24
C PHE A 209 -5.97 3.63 -8.65
N ILE A 210 -5.99 4.54 -7.66
CA ILE A 210 -6.14 5.97 -7.88
C ILE A 210 -4.94 6.53 -8.65
N MET A 211 -3.71 6.07 -8.34
CA MET A 211 -2.51 6.45 -9.06
C MET A 211 -2.56 6.04 -10.54
N ILE A 212 -2.93 4.80 -10.85
CA ILE A 212 -3.01 4.32 -12.24
C ILE A 212 -4.07 5.11 -13.02
N ASP A 213 -5.24 5.34 -12.43
CA ASP A 213 -6.33 6.09 -13.06
C ASP A 213 -5.92 7.53 -13.41
N GLU A 214 -5.26 8.24 -12.50
CA GLU A 214 -4.81 9.60 -12.77
C GLU A 214 -3.56 9.68 -13.63
N PHE A 215 -2.63 8.74 -13.48
CA PHE A 215 -1.45 8.65 -14.34
C PHE A 215 -1.86 8.55 -15.81
N LEU A 216 -2.84 7.72 -16.16
CA LEU A 216 -3.33 7.59 -17.54
C LEU A 216 -4.04 8.85 -18.09
N ARG A 217 -4.37 9.82 -17.24
CA ARG A 217 -5.15 11.02 -17.59
C ARG A 217 -4.39 12.31 -17.33
N THR A 218 -3.14 12.23 -16.86
CA THR A 218 -2.34 13.41 -16.50
C THR A 218 -1.71 14.03 -17.73
N ASP A 219 -1.54 15.36 -17.69
CA ASP A 219 -0.75 16.12 -18.66
C ASP A 219 0.68 16.39 -18.17
N GLU A 220 1.03 15.89 -16.97
CA GLU A 220 2.36 16.09 -16.36
C GLU A 220 3.46 15.26 -17.02
N VAL A 221 3.11 14.11 -17.59
CA VAL A 221 4.04 13.18 -18.24
C VAL A 221 3.46 12.67 -19.55
N GLU A 222 4.33 12.48 -20.54
CA GLU A 222 3.94 11.89 -21.82
C GLU A 222 3.97 10.36 -21.73
N ILE A 223 2.83 9.72 -22.00
CA ILE A 223 2.69 8.26 -21.99
C ILE A 223 2.60 7.74 -23.41
N SER A 224 3.60 6.96 -23.79
CA SER A 224 3.72 6.36 -25.12
C SER A 224 3.64 4.85 -25.08
N GLU A 225 3.20 4.27 -26.19
CA GLU A 225 3.19 2.82 -26.39
C GLU A 225 4.61 2.24 -26.27
N GLY A 226 4.70 1.06 -25.66
CA GLY A 226 5.98 0.38 -25.40
C GLY A 226 6.66 0.79 -24.11
N GLN A 227 6.25 1.88 -23.46
CA GLN A 227 6.83 2.31 -22.19
C GLN A 227 6.54 1.30 -21.07
N THR A 228 7.54 1.12 -20.20
CA THR A 228 7.48 0.25 -19.03
C THR A 228 7.17 1.05 -17.78
N ILE A 229 6.16 0.61 -17.03
CA ILE A 229 5.75 1.20 -15.76
C ILE A 229 6.03 0.19 -14.64
N LEU A 230 6.87 0.56 -13.68
CA LEU A 230 7.02 -0.20 -12.44
C LEU A 230 6.06 0.38 -11.39
N CYS A 231 5.36 -0.47 -10.66
CA CYS A 231 4.54 -0.11 -9.52
C CYS A 231 5.10 -0.74 -8.26
N PHE A 232 5.16 0.02 -7.16
CA PHE A 232 5.55 -0.49 -5.85
C PHE A 232 4.48 -0.16 -4.79
N VAL A 233 4.06 -1.18 -4.05
CA VAL A 233 3.09 -1.09 -2.96
C VAL A 233 3.62 -1.82 -1.73
N PRO A 234 4.11 -1.07 -0.72
CA PRO A 234 4.44 -1.61 0.59
C PRO A 234 3.21 -1.76 1.47
N GLU A 235 3.29 -2.65 2.45
CA GLU A 235 2.31 -2.85 3.51
C GLU A 235 3.03 -2.99 4.86
N SER A 236 2.81 -2.01 5.75
CA SER A 236 3.38 -2.00 7.10
C SER A 236 2.62 -2.87 8.09
N GLY A 237 1.49 -3.49 7.72
CA GLY A 237 0.72 -4.42 8.56
C GLY A 237 1.61 -5.47 9.19
N ARG A 238 2.24 -6.29 8.34
CA ARG A 238 3.32 -7.17 8.75
C ARG A 238 4.37 -7.39 7.67
N PHE A 239 4.90 -6.29 7.15
CA PHE A 239 6.04 -6.21 6.22
C PHE A 239 5.87 -7.06 4.97
N ASN A 240 4.94 -6.64 4.12
CA ASN A 240 4.77 -7.19 2.78
C ASN A 240 5.10 -6.13 1.74
N THR A 241 5.83 -6.48 0.70
CA THR A 241 6.21 -5.58 -0.39
C THR A 241 5.79 -6.19 -1.71
N THR A 242 4.98 -5.47 -2.49
CA THR A 242 4.50 -5.94 -3.80
C THR A 242 4.97 -5.03 -4.91
N TYR A 243 5.42 -5.65 -6.00
CA TYR A 243 5.85 -5.02 -7.23
C TYR A 243 5.00 -5.53 -8.38
N MET A 244 4.73 -4.65 -9.33
CA MET A 244 4.04 -5.00 -10.57
C MET A 244 4.69 -4.23 -11.71
N GLN A 245 4.95 -4.90 -12.81
CA GLN A 245 5.39 -4.24 -14.03
C GLN A 245 4.28 -4.28 -15.06
N LEU A 246 4.07 -3.12 -15.69
CA LEU A 246 3.12 -2.92 -16.76
C LEU A 246 3.85 -2.45 -18.02
N THR A 247 3.34 -2.83 -19.18
CA THR A 247 3.74 -2.25 -20.47
C THR A 247 2.56 -1.52 -21.08
N VAL A 248 2.77 -0.29 -21.55
CA VAL A 248 1.76 0.46 -22.29
C VAL A 248 1.57 -0.16 -23.68
N VAL A 249 0.33 -0.51 -24.03
CA VAL A 249 -0.02 -1.12 -25.32
C VAL A 249 -1.23 -0.44 -25.94
N LYS A 250 -1.35 -0.52 -27.27
CA LYS A 250 -2.57 -0.20 -28.03
C LYS A 250 -3.08 -1.44 -28.76
N GLN A 251 -4.30 -1.37 -29.30
CA GLN A 251 -4.85 -2.42 -30.15
C GLN A 251 -4.21 -2.40 -31.55
#